data_AF-A0A954I1N9-F1
#
_entry.id   AF-A0A954I1N9-F1
#
_cell.length_a   1.000
_cell.length_b   1.000
_cell.length_c   1.000
_cell.angle_alpha   90.00
_cell.angle_beta   90.00
_cell.angle_gamma   90.00
#
_symmetry.space_group_name_H-M   'P 1'
#
loop_
_entity.id
_entity.type
_entity.pdbx_description
1 polymer ?
#
loop_
_entity_poly.entity_id
_entity_poly.type
_entity_poly.pdbx_seq_one_letter_code
_entity_poly.pdbx_strand_id
1 'polypeptide(L)'
;MFRLVSMLPGLWPGVTLLLLVLPAEAQQFRLAVPGDPAGSSSAAVTPDGLAITDTQGATFQYVRAPRFDTQDGQYLGFFNAATQQALRWPATGQGNMQIGDPQGLAWRASQQQVSPVGAAG
;
A
#
# COMPACT_ATOMS: atom_id res chain seq x y z
N MET A 1 -35.53 18.63 -54.38
CA MET A 1 -35.09 20.04 -54.30
C MET A 1 -35.49 20.56 -52.91
N PHE A 2 -34.49 20.87 -52.05
CA PHE A 2 -34.49 21.59 -50.73
C PHE A 2 -35.61 21.31 -49.67
N ARG A 3 -35.38 20.76 -48.46
CA ARG A 3 -34.70 21.19 -47.19
C ARG A 3 -35.24 22.46 -46.47
N LEU A 4 -35.86 22.28 -45.28
CA LEU A 4 -35.56 22.86 -43.93
C LEU A 4 -36.68 22.48 -42.92
N VAL A 5 -36.39 21.77 -41.78
CA VAL A 5 -36.22 22.26 -40.37
C VAL A 5 -37.55 22.63 -39.70
N SER A 6 -37.99 22.24 -38.49
CA SER A 6 -37.46 21.66 -37.21
C SER A 6 -38.70 21.05 -36.49
N MET A 7 -38.67 20.04 -35.61
CA MET A 7 -38.16 20.05 -34.22
C MET A 7 -38.32 18.61 -33.65
N LEU A 8 -37.25 18.02 -33.12
CA LEU A 8 -37.32 16.91 -32.16
C LEU A 8 -36.36 17.24 -31.02
N PRO A 9 -36.82 17.28 -29.74
CA PRO A 9 -35.95 17.55 -28.61
C PRO A 9 -35.07 16.33 -28.32
N GLY A 10 -33.86 16.63 -27.86
CA GLY A 10 -32.75 15.70 -27.78
C GLY A 10 -32.88 14.63 -26.71
N LEU A 11 -32.17 13.53 -26.96
CA LEU A 11 -31.58 12.64 -25.96
C LEU A 11 -30.22 12.21 -26.52
N TRP A 12 -29.16 12.78 -25.94
CA TRP A 12 -27.76 12.48 -26.25
C TRP A 12 -27.27 11.28 -25.41
N PRO A 13 -26.19 10.62 -25.84
CA PRO A 13 -25.75 9.31 -25.37
C PRO A 13 -25.07 9.42 -24.00
N GLY A 14 -25.30 8.44 -23.13
CA GLY A 14 -24.70 8.45 -21.81
C GLY A 14 -25.06 7.21 -21.03
N VAL A 15 -24.71 6.04 -21.55
CA VAL A 15 -24.61 4.85 -20.69
C VAL A 15 -23.43 5.11 -19.76
N THR A 16 -23.73 5.69 -18.60
CA THR A 16 -22.79 5.81 -17.49
C THR A 16 -22.48 4.40 -17.02
N LEU A 17 -21.35 3.87 -17.47
CA LEU A 17 -20.75 2.65 -16.92
C LEU A 17 -20.32 2.98 -15.48
N LEU A 18 -21.16 2.63 -14.51
CA LEU A 18 -20.83 2.72 -13.10
C LEU A 18 -19.78 1.65 -12.80
N LEU A 19 -18.50 2.01 -12.96
CA LEU A 19 -17.38 1.18 -12.50
C LEU A 19 -17.44 1.10 -10.97
N LEU A 20 -17.92 -0.02 -10.44
CA LEU A 20 -17.72 -0.39 -9.04
C LEU A 20 -16.21 -0.54 -8.82
N VAL A 21 -15.59 0.49 -8.24
CA VAL A 21 -14.23 0.39 -7.70
C VAL A 21 -14.36 -0.41 -6.40
N LEU A 22 -14.08 -1.71 -6.45
CA LEU A 22 -13.89 -2.51 -5.23
C LEU A 22 -12.63 -1.98 -4.52
N PRO A 23 -12.69 -1.68 -3.21
CA PRO A 23 -11.48 -1.34 -2.47
C PRO A 23 -10.53 -2.55 -2.56
N ALA A 24 -9.28 -2.31 -2.95
CA ALA A 24 -8.27 -3.36 -2.92
C ALA A 24 -8.22 -3.93 -1.49
N GLU A 25 -8.48 -5.24 -1.33
CA GLU A 25 -8.45 -5.86 -0.01
C GLU A 25 -7.06 -5.70 0.59
N ALA A 26 -7.00 -5.09 1.78
CA ALA A 26 -5.75 -4.90 2.48
C ALA A 26 -5.30 -6.21 3.13
N GLN A 27 -4.16 -6.73 2.72
CA GLN A 27 -3.56 -7.91 3.35
C GLN A 27 -3.02 -7.53 4.73
N GLN A 28 -3.40 -8.32 5.74
CA GLN A 28 -3.02 -8.09 7.13
C GLN A 28 -1.73 -8.83 7.48
N PHE A 29 -0.88 -8.19 8.28
CA PHE A 29 0.39 -8.73 8.75
C PHE A 29 0.63 -8.40 10.21
N ARG A 30 1.40 -9.28 10.86
CA ARG A 30 2.00 -9.08 12.16
C ARG A 30 3.48 -8.74 11.96
N LEU A 31 3.98 -7.82 12.77
CA LEU A 31 5.38 -7.45 12.84
C LEU A 31 5.86 -7.73 14.27
N ALA A 32 6.74 -8.69 14.46
CA ALA A 32 7.21 -9.08 15.79
C ALA A 32 8.74 -9.20 15.84
N VAL A 33 9.34 -8.88 16.97
CA VAL A 33 10.76 -9.18 17.20
C VAL A 33 10.86 -10.67 17.57
N PRO A 34 11.74 -11.46 16.94
CA PRO A 34 11.93 -12.86 17.33
C PRO A 34 12.26 -13.00 18.82
N GLY A 35 11.48 -13.81 19.54
CA GLY A 35 11.62 -13.98 20.99
C GLY A 35 10.84 -12.99 21.85
N ASP A 36 10.21 -11.97 21.26
CA ASP A 36 9.32 -11.01 21.95
C ASP A 36 8.01 -10.78 21.17
N PRO A 37 7.01 -11.65 21.34
CA PRO A 37 5.72 -11.51 20.69
C PRO A 37 4.84 -10.41 21.32
N ALA A 38 5.12 -9.98 22.55
CA ALA A 38 4.34 -8.98 23.26
C ALA A 38 4.55 -7.57 22.66
N GLY A 39 5.73 -7.32 22.09
CA GLY A 39 6.07 -6.09 21.35
C GLY A 39 5.63 -6.07 19.89
N SER A 40 4.54 -6.75 19.51
CA SER A 40 4.13 -6.86 18.10
C SER A 40 3.29 -5.68 17.59
N SER A 41 3.67 -5.18 16.41
CA SER A 41 2.88 -4.22 15.63
C SER A 41 2.01 -4.97 14.62
N SER A 42 0.99 -4.31 14.07
CA SER A 42 0.21 -4.82 12.94
C SER A 42 0.45 -3.96 11.70
N ALA A 43 0.21 -4.54 10.52
CA ALA A 43 0.21 -3.80 9.28
C ALA A 43 -0.89 -4.25 8.33
N ALA A 44 -1.37 -3.29 7.54
CA ALA A 44 -2.31 -3.50 6.45
C ALA A 44 -1.67 -2.98 5.15
N VAL A 45 -1.54 -3.83 4.14
CA VAL A 45 -0.92 -3.50 2.86
C VAL A 45 -1.94 -3.58 1.74
N THR A 46 -2.02 -2.54 0.92
CA THR A 46 -2.75 -2.50 -0.35
C THR A 46 -1.75 -2.27 -1.50
N PRO A 47 -2.16 -2.35 -2.77
CA PRO A 47 -1.30 -1.98 -3.90
C PRO A 47 -0.78 -0.54 -3.82
N ASP A 48 -1.55 0.36 -3.21
CA ASP A 48 -1.29 1.80 -3.20
C ASP A 48 -0.64 2.30 -1.89
N GLY A 49 -0.66 1.50 -0.83
CA GLY A 49 -0.23 1.96 0.48
C GLY A 49 0.02 0.88 1.51
N LEU A 50 0.60 1.33 2.62
CA LEU A 50 0.92 0.51 3.78
C LEU A 50 0.57 1.31 5.03
N ALA A 51 -0.20 0.73 5.92
CA ALA A 51 -0.43 1.26 7.26
C ALA A 51 0.23 0.34 8.28
N ILE A 52 1.05 0.88 9.17
CA ILE A 52 1.62 0.15 10.32
C ILE A 52 1.06 0.75 11.60
N THR A 53 0.45 -0.08 12.44
CA THR A 53 -0.01 0.31 13.77
C THR A 53 0.92 -0.31 14.81
N ASP A 54 1.57 0.53 15.60
CA ASP A 54 2.51 0.07 16.63
C ASP A 54 1.81 -0.50 17.88
N THR A 55 2.61 -0.95 18.84
CA THR A 55 2.13 -1.53 20.10
C THR A 55 1.39 -0.54 20.99
N GLN A 56 1.53 0.77 20.75
CA GLN A 56 0.85 1.84 21.47
C GLN A 56 -0.44 2.28 20.76
N GLY A 57 -0.73 1.70 19.58
CA GLY A 57 -1.89 2.03 18.76
C GLY A 57 -1.66 3.22 17.82
N ALA A 58 -0.43 3.75 17.73
CA ALA A 58 -0.13 4.81 16.77
C ALA A 58 -0.02 4.23 15.36
N THR A 59 -0.77 4.82 14.41
CA THR A 59 -0.78 4.38 13.02
C THR A 59 0.06 5.30 12.14
N PHE A 60 0.98 4.71 11.40
CA PHE A 60 1.83 5.37 10.42
C PHE A 60 1.38 4.96 9.02
N GLN A 61 0.99 5.95 8.21
CA GLN A 61 0.58 5.72 6.83
C GLN A 61 1.73 6.00 5.87
N TYR A 62 1.97 5.04 4.98
CA TYR A 62 2.95 5.13 3.92
C TYR A 62 2.26 4.99 2.57
N VAL A 63 2.71 5.78 1.61
CA VAL A 63 2.25 5.71 0.21
C VAL A 63 3.25 4.88 -0.59
N ARG A 64 2.76 4.11 -1.56
CA ARG A 64 3.60 3.38 -2.50
C ARG A 64 4.58 4.33 -3.20
N ALA A 65 5.87 3.99 -3.13
CA ALA A 65 6.96 4.78 -3.69
C ALA A 65 7.89 3.91 -4.54
N PRO A 66 7.58 3.68 -5.83
CA PRO A 66 8.35 2.77 -6.70
C PRO A 66 9.83 3.11 -6.83
N ARG A 67 10.21 4.38 -6.63
CA ARG A 67 11.61 4.82 -6.58
C ARG A 67 12.46 4.14 -5.49
N PHE A 68 11.83 3.54 -4.48
CA PHE A 68 12.49 2.83 -3.39
C PHE A 68 12.43 1.31 -3.50
N ASP A 69 11.84 0.78 -4.58
CA ASP A 69 11.89 -0.65 -4.87
C ASP A 69 13.33 -1.13 -5.03
N THR A 70 13.56 -2.41 -4.79
CA THR A 70 14.82 -3.03 -5.19
C THR A 70 14.70 -3.56 -6.62
N GLN A 71 15.78 -3.45 -7.38
CA GLN A 71 15.81 -3.86 -8.79
C GLN A 71 15.54 -5.36 -8.99
N ASP A 72 15.87 -6.18 -7.98
CA ASP A 72 15.62 -7.61 -7.96
C ASP A 72 14.17 -7.98 -7.56
N GLY A 73 13.33 -6.99 -7.25
CA GLY A 73 11.94 -7.19 -6.85
C GLY A 73 11.76 -7.79 -5.45
N GLN A 74 12.82 -7.94 -4.65
CA GLN A 74 12.71 -8.47 -3.28
C GLN A 74 11.92 -7.55 -2.36
N TYR A 75 11.94 -6.24 -2.61
CA TYR A 75 11.29 -5.24 -1.78
C TYR A 75 10.45 -4.25 -2.58
N LEU A 76 9.28 -3.96 -2.04
CA LEU A 76 8.39 -2.88 -2.46
C LEU A 76 8.64 -1.65 -1.59
N GLY A 77 8.86 -0.51 -2.24
CA GLY A 77 9.14 0.78 -1.62
C GLY A 77 7.87 1.53 -1.20
N PHE A 78 7.92 2.12 -0.01
CA PHE A 78 6.88 2.95 0.57
C PHE A 78 7.50 4.19 1.23
N PHE A 79 6.75 5.27 1.33
CA PHE A 79 7.23 6.51 1.94
C PHE A 79 6.16 7.17 2.80
N ASN A 80 6.56 7.59 3.99
CA ASN A 80 5.75 8.42 4.87
C ASN A 80 6.32 9.85 4.87
N ALA A 81 5.55 10.79 4.32
CA ALA A 81 5.98 12.19 4.22
C ALA A 81 6.02 12.91 5.57
N ALA A 82 5.18 12.51 6.53
CA ALA A 82 5.11 13.13 7.85
C ALA A 82 6.33 12.79 8.71
N THR A 83 6.81 11.54 8.63
CA THR A 83 8.01 11.10 9.37
C THR A 83 9.29 11.21 8.54
N GLN A 84 9.17 11.61 7.26
CA GLN A 84 10.22 11.59 6.25
C GLN A 84 10.97 10.25 6.19
N GLN A 85 10.25 9.15 6.38
CA GLN A 85 10.83 7.80 6.45
C GLN A 85 10.48 6.99 5.20
N ALA A 86 11.50 6.40 4.59
CA ALA A 86 11.32 5.39 3.55
C ALA A 86 11.24 4.00 4.18
N LEU A 87 10.46 3.12 3.57
CA LEU A 87 10.30 1.74 4.02
C LEU A 87 10.36 0.81 2.81
N ARG A 88 11.04 -0.32 2.97
CA ARG A 88 11.04 -1.44 2.02
C ARG A 88 10.35 -2.62 2.66
N TRP A 89 9.21 -2.97 2.10
CA TRP A 89 8.38 -4.09 2.52
C TRP A 89 8.76 -5.34 1.71
N PRO A 90 8.96 -6.51 2.34
CA PRO A 90 9.30 -7.72 1.60
C PRO A 90 8.17 -8.09 0.63
N ALA A 91 8.49 -8.24 -0.65
CA ALA A 91 7.50 -8.52 -1.70
C ALA A 91 6.81 -9.89 -1.50
N THR A 92 7.47 -10.81 -0.80
CA THR A 92 6.92 -12.11 -0.38
C THR A 92 5.88 -12.00 0.74
N GLY A 93 5.74 -10.83 1.38
CA GLY A 93 4.89 -10.64 2.56
C GLY A 93 5.46 -11.26 3.85
N GLN A 94 6.74 -11.65 3.86
CA GLN A 94 7.37 -12.25 5.04
C GLN A 94 8.86 -11.89 5.16
N GLY A 95 9.36 -11.83 6.40
CA GLY A 95 10.77 -11.53 6.71
C GLY A 95 10.98 -10.10 7.18
N ASN A 96 12.24 -9.65 7.18
CA ASN A 96 12.58 -8.32 7.70
C ASN A 96 12.28 -7.23 6.68
N MET A 97 11.57 -6.19 7.13
CA MET A 97 11.49 -4.92 6.39
C MET A 97 12.80 -4.12 6.52
N GLN A 98 13.02 -3.16 5.62
CA GLN A 98 14.11 -2.19 5.76
C GLN A 98 13.55 -0.78 5.98
N ILE A 99 14.25 -0.01 6.79
CA ILE A 99 13.93 1.39 7.08
C ILE A 99 15.04 2.25 6.46
N GLY A 100 14.63 3.27 5.71
CA GLY A 100 15.53 4.17 5.01
C GLY A 100 15.29 5.63 5.35
N ASP A 101 16.29 6.43 5.01
CA ASP A 101 16.19 7.90 5.05
C ASP A 101 15.27 8.42 3.92
N PRO A 102 14.93 9.73 3.90
CA PRO A 102 14.00 10.27 2.92
C PRO A 102 14.51 10.23 1.48
N GLN A 103 15.83 10.07 1.29
CA GLN A 103 16.48 10.00 -0.01
C GLN A 103 16.66 8.54 -0.48
N GLY A 104 16.45 7.56 0.40
CA GLY A 104 16.74 6.15 0.15
C GLY A 104 18.23 5.86 0.00
N LEU A 105 19.11 6.66 0.61
CA LEU A 105 20.57 6.51 0.49
C LEU A 105 21.13 5.57 1.55
N ALA A 106 20.58 5.62 2.77
CA ALA A 106 20.91 4.69 3.85
C ALA A 106 19.72 3.78 4.16
N TRP A 107 19.99 2.48 4.30
CA TRP A 107 19.00 1.46 4.65
C TRP A 107 19.50 0.62 5.80
N ARG A 108 18.61 0.31 6.75
CA ARG A 108 18.86 -0.66 7.83
C ARG A 108 17.74 -1.68 7.91
N ALA A 109 18.09 -2.93 8.21
CA ALA A 109 17.09 -3.94 8.50
C ALA A 109 16.36 -3.61 9.81
N SER A 110 15.03 -3.78 9.82
CA SER A 110 14.26 -3.76 11.05
C SER A 110 14.50 -5.05 11.83
N GLN A 111 14.42 -4.97 13.16
CA GLN A 111 14.42 -6.14 14.03
C GLN A 111 13.07 -6.87 13.99
N GLN A 112 12.00 -6.19 13.57
CA GLN A 112 10.69 -6.80 13.40
C GLN A 112 10.64 -7.65 12.12
N GLN A 113 10.13 -8.86 12.27
CA GLN A 113 9.81 -9.77 11.18
C GLN A 113 8.33 -9.67 10.83
N VAL A 114 8.06 -9.53 9.54
CA VAL A 114 6.75 -9.55 8.93
C VAL A 114 6.28 -11.00 8.77
N SER A 115 5.03 -11.25 9.14
CA SER A 115 4.32 -12.48 8.80
C SER A 115 2.83 -12.19 8.54
N PRO A 116 2.17 -12.92 7.62
CA PRO A 116 0.76 -12.71 7.32
C PRO A 116 -0.14 -13.10 8.51
N VAL A 117 -1.23 -12.36 8.69
CA VAL A 117 -2.31 -12.70 9.62
C VAL A 117 -3.42 -13.39 8.82
N GLY A 118 -3.35 -14.73 8.72
CA GLY A 118 -4.26 -15.58 7.94
C GLY A 118 -3.97 -15.56 6.41
N ALA A 119 -4.09 -16.66 5.65
CA ALA A 119 -4.30 -18.06 6.00
C ALA A 119 -2.98 -18.85 5.87
N ALA A 120 -2.52 -19.45 6.97
CA ALA A 120 -1.87 -20.76 6.84
C ALA A 120 -2.99 -21.71 6.41
N GLY A 121 -2.74 -22.49 5.36
CA GLY A 121 -3.72 -23.48 4.86
C GLY A 121 -4.20 -24.45 5.93
#